data_AF-A0AAE1AGL6-F1
#
_entry.id   AF-A0AAE1AGL6-F1
#
_cell.length_a   1.000
_cell.length_b   1.000
_cell.length_c   1.000
_cell.angle_alpha   90.00
_cell.angle_beta   90.00
_cell.angle_gamma   90.00
#
_symmetry.space_group_name_H-M   'P 1'
#
loop_
_entity.id
_entity.type
_entity.pdbx_description
1 polymer ?
#
loop_
_entity_poly.entity_id
_entity_poly.type
_entity_poly.pdbx_seq_one_letter_code
_entity_poly.pdbx_strand_id
1 'polypeptide(L)'
;MAGDLFNIPKSLLWISYSGMAGDLFNIPESLLWISYSGMASDLFNIPESLLWMSHSGMAGDLFNIPESLLWISYSGMAGDLFNIPESLLWISYSGMAGDLFNIPESLLWISYSGMAGDLFNIPESLLWMSHSGMAGDLFNIPESLLWMSHSGMAGDLFNIPESLLWMSHSGMAGDLFNIPESLLWMSHSGMPTDS
;
A
#
# COMPACT_ATOMS: atom_id res chain seq x y z
N MET A 1 -16.07 8.46 21.46
CA MET A 1 -16.59 7.97 20.17
C MET A 1 -17.03 9.19 19.39
N ALA A 2 -16.28 9.56 18.35
CA ALA A 2 -16.82 10.44 17.33
C ALA A 2 -17.74 9.59 16.44
N GLY A 3 -18.94 10.09 16.13
CA GLY A 3 -19.75 9.51 15.07
C GLY A 3 -19.13 9.83 13.70
N ASP A 4 -19.94 9.72 12.66
CA ASP A 4 -19.46 9.96 11.30
C ASP A 4 -19.15 11.45 11.09
N LEU A 5 -18.03 11.74 10.43
CA LEU A 5 -17.57 13.09 10.15
C LEU A 5 -17.38 13.28 8.65
N PHE A 6 -17.84 14.41 8.14
CA PHE A 6 -17.76 14.75 6.73
C PHE A 6 -17.20 16.16 6.56
N ASN A 7 -16.03 16.30 5.92
CA ASN A 7 -15.33 17.57 5.74
C ASN A 7 -15.07 17.86 4.25
N ILE A 8 -15.55 19.02 3.77
CA ILE A 8 -15.27 19.55 2.43
C ILE A 8 -14.78 21.01 2.51
N PRO A 9 -13.56 21.28 2.99
CA PRO A 9 -13.04 22.65 3.00
C PRO A 9 -12.43 23.04 1.66
N LYS A 10 -12.49 24.32 1.33
CA LYS A 10 -12.05 24.91 0.05
C LYS A 10 -10.53 25.03 -0.15
N SER A 11 -9.73 24.49 0.74
CA SER A 11 -8.27 24.57 0.61
C SER A 11 -7.61 23.50 1.46
N LEU A 12 -7.06 23.87 2.61
CA LEU A 12 -6.33 22.99 3.49
C LEU A 12 -7.25 22.40 4.57
N LEU A 13 -7.15 21.09 4.77
CA LEU A 13 -7.71 20.41 5.92
C LEU A 13 -6.58 19.77 6.74
N TRP A 14 -6.46 20.19 8.00
CA TRP A 14 -5.60 19.53 8.98
C TRP A 14 -6.46 18.85 10.02
N ILE A 15 -6.30 17.54 10.16
CA ILE A 15 -6.97 16.73 11.17
C ILE A 15 -5.91 16.11 12.08
N SER A 16 -6.09 16.33 13.38
CA SER A 16 -5.39 15.58 14.42
C SER A 16 -6.46 14.96 15.31
N TYR A 17 -6.57 13.64 15.27
CA TYR A 17 -7.59 12.91 16.01
C TYR A 17 -6.98 11.80 16.86
N SER A 18 -7.47 11.69 18.10
CA SER A 18 -7.15 10.59 18.99
C SER A 18 -8.42 9.98 19.57
N GLY A 19 -8.65 8.69 19.36
CA GLY A 19 -9.79 7.96 19.96
C GLY A 19 -10.48 7.00 19.00
N MET A 20 -11.79 6.81 19.20
CA MET A 20 -12.62 5.94 18.36
C MET A 20 -13.52 6.77 17.46
N ALA A 21 -13.40 6.60 16.15
CA ALA A 21 -14.29 7.17 15.15
C ALA A 21 -15.09 6.07 14.44
N GLY A 22 -16.32 6.41 14.03
CA GLY A 22 -17.03 5.67 12.99
C GLY A 22 -16.37 5.97 11.63
N ASP A 23 -17.14 6.57 10.73
CA ASP A 23 -16.68 6.84 9.37
C ASP A 23 -16.18 8.28 9.23
N LEU A 24 -14.99 8.47 8.64
CA LEU A 24 -14.44 9.79 8.35
C LEU A 24 -14.31 10.00 6.84
N PHE A 25 -14.97 11.02 6.33
CA PHE A 25 -14.94 11.41 4.92
C PHE A 25 -14.32 12.81 4.78
N ASN A 26 -13.22 12.91 4.03
CA ASN A 26 -12.48 14.16 3.85
C ASN A 26 -12.21 14.43 2.36
N ILE A 27 -12.77 15.53 1.85
CA ILE A 27 -12.71 15.91 0.43
C ILE A 27 -12.33 17.40 0.31
N PRO A 28 -11.09 17.80 0.67
CA PRO A 28 -10.66 19.18 0.50
C PRO A 28 -10.23 19.50 -0.93
N GLU A 29 -10.47 20.73 -1.39
CA GLU A 29 -10.10 21.22 -2.74
C GLU A 29 -8.58 21.36 -2.96
N SER A 30 -7.72 21.08 -1.96
CA SER A 30 -6.27 21.05 -2.22
C SER A 30 -5.49 20.04 -1.38
N LEU A 31 -5.27 20.34 -0.10
CA LEU A 31 -4.35 19.59 0.74
C LEU A 31 -5.08 18.99 1.93
N LEU A 32 -4.83 17.70 2.15
CA LEU A 32 -5.30 16.96 3.31
C LEU A 32 -4.12 16.46 4.12
N TRP A 33 -4.10 16.81 5.40
CA TRP A 33 -3.14 16.31 6.37
C TRP A 33 -3.88 15.66 7.52
N ILE A 34 -3.63 14.37 7.73
CA ILE A 34 -4.29 13.58 8.76
C ILE A 34 -3.23 12.96 9.66
N SER A 35 -3.35 13.21 10.96
CA SER A 35 -2.72 12.42 12.02
C SER A 35 -3.82 11.76 12.84
N TYR A 36 -3.94 10.45 12.74
CA TYR A 36 -4.96 9.67 13.43
C TYR A 36 -4.31 8.67 14.37
N SER A 37 -4.76 8.63 15.62
CA SER A 37 -4.37 7.61 16.58
C SER A 37 -5.58 6.99 17.27
N GLY A 38 -5.85 5.71 17.04
CA GLY A 38 -6.95 5.00 17.69
C GLY A 38 -7.67 4.00 16.78
N MET A 39 -9.00 3.96 16.80
CA MET A 39 -9.79 2.99 16.03
C MET A 39 -10.79 3.70 15.13
N ALA A 40 -10.65 3.55 13.82
CA ALA A 40 -11.64 3.97 12.84
C ALA A 40 -12.37 2.75 12.28
N SER A 41 -13.64 2.90 11.91
CA SER A 41 -14.29 1.92 11.03
C SER A 41 -13.74 2.19 9.64
N ASP A 42 -14.19 3.27 9.00
CA ASP A 42 -13.76 3.60 7.64
C ASP A 42 -13.15 5.01 7.53
N LEU A 43 -12.10 5.15 6.73
CA LEU A 43 -11.46 6.43 6.39
C LEU A 43 -11.45 6.64 4.87
N PHE A 44 -12.23 7.60 4.39
CA PHE A 44 -12.32 7.98 2.98
C PHE A 44 -11.71 9.37 2.75
N ASN A 45 -10.66 9.45 1.94
CA ASN A 45 -9.91 10.68 1.71
C ASN A 45 -9.67 10.93 0.23
N ILE A 46 -10.25 12.01 -0.29
CA ILE A 46 -10.27 12.34 -1.72
C ILE A 46 -9.93 13.83 -1.90
N PRO A 47 -8.68 14.27 -1.62
CA PRO A 47 -8.29 15.64 -1.90
C PRO A 47 -7.91 15.84 -3.37
N GLU A 48 -8.21 17.02 -3.92
CA GLU A 48 -7.89 17.37 -5.34
C GLU A 48 -6.38 17.53 -5.61
N SER A 49 -5.49 17.38 -4.62
CA SER A 49 -4.05 17.47 -4.89
C SER A 49 -3.22 16.50 -4.05
N LEU A 50 -3.10 16.74 -2.75
CA LEU A 50 -2.16 15.99 -1.92
C LEU A 50 -2.82 15.48 -0.65
N LEU A 51 -2.53 14.21 -0.34
CA LEU A 51 -2.84 13.59 0.93
C LEU A 51 -1.55 13.19 1.66
N TRP A 52 -1.39 13.70 2.87
CA TRP A 52 -0.50 13.12 3.86
C TRP A 52 -1.30 12.49 4.99
N MET A 53 -1.06 11.21 5.23
CA MET A 53 -1.70 10.48 6.32
C MET A 53 -0.66 9.79 7.19
N SER A 54 -0.78 9.99 8.50
CA SER A 54 -0.19 9.15 9.52
C SER A 54 -1.32 8.51 10.33
N HIS A 55 -1.43 7.18 10.29
CA HIS A 55 -2.40 6.44 11.08
C HIS A 55 -1.68 5.47 12.03
N SER A 56 -2.06 5.51 13.31
CA SER A 56 -1.58 4.55 14.31
C SER A 56 -2.76 3.93 15.06
N GLY A 57 -3.00 2.65 14.86
CA GLY A 57 -4.07 1.93 15.55
C GLY A 57 -4.79 0.92 14.65
N MET A 58 -6.11 0.91 14.71
CA MET A 58 -6.93 -0.03 13.93
C MET A 58 -7.83 0.71 12.96
N ALA A 59 -7.92 0.20 11.75
CA ALA A 59 -8.93 0.60 10.77
C ALA A 59 -9.64 -0.63 10.24
N GLY A 60 -10.94 -0.51 9.95
CA GLY A 60 -11.60 -1.43 9.03
C GLY A 60 -11.01 -1.16 7.65
N ASP A 61 -11.47 -0.09 7.02
CA ASP A 61 -11.10 0.23 5.65
C ASP A 61 -10.48 1.64 5.51
N LEU A 62 -9.43 1.74 4.70
CA LEU A 62 -8.82 3.01 4.28
C LEU A 62 -8.92 3.15 2.77
N PHE A 63 -9.63 4.18 2.31
CA PHE A 63 -9.76 4.54 0.90
C PHE A 63 -9.14 5.91 0.66
N ASN A 64 -8.09 5.96 -0.17
CA ASN A 64 -7.35 7.19 -0.46
C ASN A 64 -7.20 7.38 -1.96
N ILE A 65 -7.79 8.45 -2.49
CA ILE A 65 -7.86 8.73 -3.94
C ILE A 65 -7.53 10.22 -4.18
N PRO A 66 -6.28 10.67 -3.97
CA PRO A 66 -5.89 12.03 -4.32
C PRO A 66 -5.51 12.17 -5.80
N GLU A 67 -5.82 13.30 -6.42
CA GLU A 67 -5.50 13.56 -7.85
C GLU A 67 -4.01 13.75 -8.15
N SER A 68 -3.11 13.70 -7.16
CA SER A 68 -1.67 13.81 -7.44
C SER A 68 -0.82 12.94 -6.53
N LEU A 69 -0.67 13.33 -5.27
CA LEU A 69 0.32 12.73 -4.39
C LEU A 69 -0.33 12.14 -3.16
N LEU A 70 0.00 10.88 -2.90
CA LEU A 70 -0.40 10.17 -1.69
C LEU A 70 0.84 9.72 -0.92
N TRP A 71 0.93 10.17 0.33
CA TRP A 71 1.88 9.63 1.27
C TRP A 71 1.17 9.11 2.51
N ILE A 72 1.36 7.82 2.79
CA ILE A 72 0.81 7.11 3.94
C ILE A 72 1.93 6.55 4.81
N SER A 73 1.83 6.82 6.11
CA SER A 73 2.53 6.09 7.16
C SER A 73 1.48 5.40 8.03
N TYR A 74 1.38 4.09 7.95
CA TYR A 74 0.43 3.30 8.71
C TYR A 74 1.16 2.39 9.71
N SER A 75 0.71 2.40 10.96
CA SER A 75 1.19 1.47 11.99
C SER A 75 0.02 0.86 12.75
N GLY A 76 -0.18 -0.46 12.62
CA GLY A 76 -1.22 -1.18 13.36
C GLY A 76 -1.94 -2.24 12.55
N MET A 77 -3.27 -2.31 12.65
CA MET A 77 -4.08 -3.34 11.99
C MET A 77 -5.12 -2.73 11.07
N ALA A 78 -5.12 -3.11 9.81
CA ALA A 78 -6.16 -2.74 8.87
C ALA A 78 -6.84 -3.99 8.32
N GLY A 79 -8.14 -3.88 8.05
CA GLY A 79 -8.82 -4.80 7.14
C GLY A 79 -8.27 -4.56 5.74
N ASP A 80 -8.76 -3.50 5.10
CA ASP A 80 -8.42 -3.22 3.71
C ASP A 80 -7.83 -1.81 3.54
N LEU A 81 -6.80 -1.68 2.70
CA LEU A 81 -6.31 -0.38 2.22
C LEU A 81 -6.40 -0.32 0.70
N PHE A 82 -7.11 0.69 0.20
CA PHE A 82 -7.24 0.99 -1.21
C PHE A 82 -6.65 2.37 -1.49
N ASN A 83 -5.60 2.42 -2.31
CA ASN A 83 -4.87 3.64 -2.63
C ASN A 83 -4.75 3.80 -4.15
N ILE A 84 -5.40 4.82 -4.69
CA ILE A 84 -5.51 5.05 -6.14
C ILE A 84 -5.21 6.53 -6.45
N PRO A 85 -3.96 7.00 -6.30
CA PRO A 85 -3.60 8.35 -6.70
C PRO A 85 -3.25 8.46 -8.19
N GLU A 86 -3.57 9.58 -8.83
CA GLU A 86 -3.28 9.78 -10.27
C GLU A 86 -1.77 10.02 -10.57
N SER A 87 -0.88 10.03 -9.58
CA SER A 87 0.55 10.18 -9.88
C SER A 87 1.45 9.32 -9.00
N LEU A 88 1.73 9.75 -7.77
CA LEU A 88 2.71 9.06 -6.92
C LEU A 88 2.06 8.56 -5.64
N LEU A 89 2.42 7.32 -5.30
CA LEU A 89 2.06 6.68 -4.06
C LEU A 89 3.31 6.30 -3.28
N TRP A 90 3.43 6.83 -2.07
CA TRP A 90 4.40 6.41 -1.08
C TRP A 90 3.69 5.78 0.12
N ILE A 91 3.99 4.53 0.42
CA ILE A 91 3.44 3.82 1.58
C ILE A 91 4.57 3.29 2.45
N SER A 92 4.50 3.60 3.73
CA SER A 92 5.21 2.89 4.79
C SER A 92 4.18 2.21 5.68
N TYR A 93 4.12 0.89 5.63
CA TYR A 93 3.21 0.10 6.44
C TYR A 93 3.96 -0.76 7.45
N SER A 94 3.52 -0.72 8.71
CA SER A 94 4.03 -1.61 9.75
C SER A 94 2.88 -2.22 10.56
N GLY A 95 2.68 -3.54 10.46
CA GLY A 95 1.66 -4.25 11.23
C GLY A 95 0.96 -5.34 10.46
N MET A 96 -0.36 -5.46 10.58
CA MET A 96 -1.15 -6.51 9.93
C MET A 96 -2.17 -5.90 8.98
N ALA A 97 -2.24 -6.35 7.74
CA ALA A 97 -3.28 -5.98 6.78
C ALA A 97 -4.03 -7.25 6.35
N GLY A 98 -5.33 -7.15 6.14
CA GLY A 98 -6.05 -8.12 5.31
C GLY A 98 -5.57 -7.95 3.88
N ASP A 99 -6.08 -6.92 3.21
CA ASP A 99 -5.78 -6.67 1.82
C ASP A 99 -5.18 -5.27 1.57
N LEU A 100 -4.19 -5.21 0.68
CA LEU A 100 -3.55 -3.96 0.26
C LEU A 100 -3.63 -3.81 -1.26
N PHE A 101 -4.44 -2.87 -1.72
CA PHE A 101 -4.64 -2.56 -3.14
C PHE A 101 -4.07 -1.18 -3.48
N ASN A 102 -3.04 -1.15 -4.35
CA ASN A 102 -2.34 0.07 -4.74
C ASN A 102 -2.26 0.18 -6.26
N ILE A 103 -2.93 1.19 -6.82
CA ILE A 103 -3.07 1.37 -8.27
C ILE A 103 -2.80 2.84 -8.64
N PRO A 104 -1.54 3.33 -8.54
CA PRO A 104 -1.22 4.67 -8.98
C PRO A 104 -0.90 4.74 -10.48
N GLU A 105 -1.26 5.84 -11.15
CA GLU A 105 -0.99 6.02 -12.60
C GLU A 105 0.49 6.27 -12.94
N SER A 106 1.40 6.34 -11.96
CA SER A 106 2.82 6.51 -12.29
C SER A 106 3.74 5.67 -11.42
N LEU A 107 4.07 6.14 -10.21
CA LEU A 107 5.07 5.48 -9.38
C LEU A 107 4.46 5.00 -8.08
N LEU A 108 4.81 3.76 -7.74
CA LEU A 108 4.50 3.15 -6.46
C LEU A 108 5.78 2.85 -5.70
N TRP A 109 5.90 3.43 -4.51
CA TRP A 109 6.88 3.05 -3.52
C TRP A 109 6.19 2.45 -2.31
N ILE A 110 6.53 1.21 -1.97
CA ILE A 110 6.01 0.52 -0.79
C ILE A 110 7.18 0.00 0.06
N SER A 111 7.13 0.34 1.34
CA SER A 111 7.87 -0.35 2.39
C SER A 111 6.86 -1.00 3.33
N TYR A 112 6.76 -2.32 3.27
CA TYR A 112 5.86 -3.11 4.11
C TYR A 112 6.65 -3.94 5.11
N SER A 113 6.27 -3.88 6.38
CA SER A 113 6.80 -4.77 7.42
C SER A 113 5.69 -5.35 8.29
N GLY A 114 5.50 -6.67 8.23
CA GLY A 114 4.51 -7.36 9.06
C GLY A 114 3.80 -8.50 8.35
N MET A 115 2.48 -8.60 8.48
CA MET A 115 1.67 -9.70 7.93
C MET A 115 0.55 -9.17 7.04
N ALA A 116 0.56 -9.54 5.76
CA ALA A 116 -0.54 -9.28 4.85
C ALA A 116 -1.25 -10.59 4.49
N GLY A 117 -2.57 -10.53 4.30
CA GLY A 117 -3.28 -11.53 3.50
C GLY A 117 -2.82 -11.37 2.06
N ASP A 118 -3.37 -10.37 1.37
CA ASP A 118 -3.08 -10.13 -0.04
C ASP A 118 -2.52 -8.72 -0.30
N LEU A 119 -1.55 -8.65 -1.22
CA LEU A 119 -0.92 -7.41 -1.67
C LEU A 119 -1.03 -7.31 -3.20
N PHE A 120 -1.83 -6.38 -3.69
CA PHE A 120 -2.03 -6.11 -5.11
C PHE A 120 -1.49 -4.74 -5.49
N ASN A 121 -0.49 -4.72 -6.37
CA ASN A 121 0.24 -3.52 -6.75
C ASN A 121 0.33 -3.42 -8.27
N ILE A 122 -0.38 -2.45 -8.84
CA ILE A 122 -0.58 -2.33 -10.29
C ILE A 122 -0.34 -0.87 -10.71
N PRO A 123 0.90 -0.36 -10.67
CA PRO A 123 1.18 0.98 -11.15
C PRO A 123 1.41 1.01 -12.66
N GLU A 124 0.99 2.08 -13.35
CA GLU A 124 1.19 2.21 -14.80
C GLU A 124 2.65 2.48 -15.21
N SER A 125 3.60 2.62 -14.29
CA SER A 125 5.01 2.79 -14.67
C SER A 125 5.96 1.97 -13.82
N LEU A 126 6.28 2.43 -12.61
CA LEU A 126 7.33 1.82 -11.79
C LEU A 126 6.78 1.38 -10.45
N LEU A 127 7.19 0.17 -10.06
CA LEU A 127 7.00 -0.34 -8.71
C LEU A 127 8.35 -0.54 -8.03
N TRP A 128 8.54 0.15 -6.92
CA TRP A 128 9.53 -0.20 -5.92
C TRP A 128 8.82 -0.77 -4.69
N MET A 129 9.02 -2.06 -4.44
CA MET A 129 8.59 -2.70 -3.21
C MET A 129 9.76 -3.22 -2.35
N SER A 130 9.67 -2.97 -1.05
CA SER A 130 10.40 -3.69 -0.01
C SER A 130 9.37 -4.33 0.94
N HIS A 131 9.35 -5.66 1.01
CA HIS A 131 8.48 -6.41 1.92
C HIS A 131 9.32 -7.21 2.91
N SER A 132 9.01 -7.09 4.20
CA SER A 132 9.63 -7.87 5.28
C SER A 132 8.56 -8.48 6.19
N GLY A 133 8.39 -9.80 6.13
CA GLY A 133 7.42 -10.51 6.96
C GLY A 133 6.68 -11.61 6.21
N MET A 134 5.37 -11.75 6.47
CA MET A 134 4.55 -12.80 5.86
C MET A 134 3.52 -12.19 4.92
N ALA A 135 3.37 -12.77 3.74
CA ALA A 135 2.27 -12.49 2.82
C ALA A 135 1.58 -13.81 2.48
N GLY A 136 0.25 -13.81 2.37
CA GLY A 136 -0.48 -14.86 1.66
C GLY A 136 -0.09 -14.76 0.20
N ASP A 137 -0.69 -13.80 -0.50
CA ASP A 137 -0.43 -13.58 -1.92
C ASP A 137 0.14 -12.19 -2.20
N LEU A 138 1.12 -12.12 -3.11
CA LEU A 138 1.76 -10.88 -3.51
C LEU A 138 1.77 -10.77 -5.04
N PHE A 139 0.92 -9.90 -5.57
CA PHE A 139 0.73 -9.62 -6.99
C PHE A 139 1.29 -8.25 -7.35
N ASN A 140 2.28 -8.23 -8.25
CA ASN A 140 2.95 -7.02 -8.72
C ASN A 140 2.95 -6.98 -10.23
N ILE A 141 2.19 -6.05 -10.80
CA ILE A 141 1.95 -5.95 -12.24
C ILE A 141 2.18 -4.51 -12.70
N PRO A 142 3.42 -3.98 -12.65
CA PRO A 142 3.69 -2.66 -13.18
C PRO A 142 3.84 -2.69 -14.71
N GLU A 143 3.38 -1.67 -15.42
CA GLU A 143 3.53 -1.67 -16.90
C GLU A 143 5.00 -1.56 -17.34
N SER A 144 5.90 -0.93 -16.58
CA SER A 144 7.31 -0.83 -17.00
C SER A 144 8.26 -1.69 -16.18
N LEU A 145 8.56 -1.30 -14.95
CA LEU A 145 9.63 -1.90 -14.18
C LEU A 145 9.20 -2.22 -12.76
N LEU A 146 9.64 -3.39 -12.32
CA LEU A 146 9.53 -3.86 -10.95
C LEU A 146 10.90 -3.98 -10.32
N TRP A 147 11.10 -3.27 -9.21
CA TRP A 147 12.14 -3.52 -8.25
C TRP A 147 11.52 -4.07 -6.97
N MET A 148 11.87 -5.30 -6.62
CA MET A 148 11.36 -5.95 -5.41
C MET A 148 12.50 -6.47 -4.54
N SER A 149 12.42 -6.18 -3.25
CA SER A 149 13.14 -6.88 -2.20
C SER A 149 12.13 -7.53 -1.26
N HIS A 150 12.07 -8.86 -1.22
CA HIS A 150 11.23 -9.61 -0.30
C HIS A 150 12.09 -10.36 0.70
N SER A 151 11.76 -10.25 1.99
CA SER A 151 12.39 -11.01 3.07
C SER A 151 11.33 -11.62 3.97
N GLY A 152 11.18 -12.94 3.96
CA GLY A 152 10.23 -13.63 4.83
C GLY A 152 9.51 -14.79 4.15
N MET A 153 8.21 -14.89 4.36
CA MET A 153 7.40 -15.98 3.80
C MET A 153 6.32 -15.40 2.89
N ALA A 154 6.18 -15.98 1.70
CA ALA A 154 5.05 -15.76 0.81
C ALA A 154 4.35 -17.11 0.57
N GLY A 155 3.02 -17.12 0.52
CA GLY A 155 2.28 -18.20 -0.12
C GLY A 155 2.60 -18.17 -1.61
N ASP A 156 2.01 -17.22 -2.31
CA ASP A 156 2.23 -17.05 -3.74
C ASP A 156 2.84 -15.68 -4.08
N LEU A 157 3.80 -15.67 -4.99
CA LEU A 157 4.49 -14.46 -5.44
C LEU A 157 4.40 -14.33 -6.97
N PHE A 158 3.58 -13.40 -7.45
CA PHE A 158 3.33 -13.13 -8.86
C PHE A 158 3.91 -11.77 -9.26
N ASN A 159 4.87 -11.77 -10.19
CA ASN A 159 5.54 -10.57 -10.69
C ASN A 159 5.51 -10.56 -12.21
N ILE A 160 4.75 -9.61 -12.78
CA ILE A 160 4.47 -9.55 -14.21
C ILE A 160 4.71 -8.10 -14.70
N PRO A 161 5.96 -7.60 -14.70
CA PRO A 161 6.26 -6.32 -15.32
C PRO A 161 6.35 -6.45 -16.84
N GLU A 162 5.89 -5.49 -17.64
CA GLU A 162 6.04 -5.63 -19.10
C GLU A 162 7.52 -5.53 -19.52
N SER A 163 8.33 -4.66 -18.89
CA SER A 163 9.73 -4.50 -19.30
C SER A 163 10.73 -5.27 -18.43
N LEU A 164 10.96 -4.79 -17.20
CA LEU A 164 12.10 -5.23 -16.39
C LEU A 164 11.68 -5.71 -15.00
N LEU A 165 12.21 -6.86 -14.60
CA LEU A 165 12.13 -7.37 -13.24
C LEU A 165 13.51 -7.40 -12.59
N TRP A 166 13.66 -6.68 -11.48
CA TRP A 166 14.74 -6.86 -10.52
C TRP A 166 14.16 -7.39 -9.21
N MET A 167 14.59 -8.57 -8.79
CA MET A 167 14.12 -9.23 -7.58
C MET A 167 15.26 -9.73 -6.70
N SER A 168 15.18 -9.39 -5.42
CA SER A 168 15.92 -10.04 -4.35
C SER A 168 14.93 -10.70 -3.40
N HIS A 169 14.99 -12.02 -3.26
CA HIS A 169 14.11 -12.78 -2.38
C HIS A 169 14.94 -13.54 -1.33
N SER A 170 14.65 -13.31 -0.05
CA SER A 170 15.27 -14.01 1.06
C SER A 170 14.21 -14.67 1.95
N GLY A 171 14.07 -15.98 1.88
CA GLY A 171 13.08 -16.72 2.68
C GLY A 171 12.37 -17.80 1.88
N MET A 172 11.10 -18.07 2.21
CA MET A 172 10.31 -19.14 1.60
C MET A 172 9.17 -18.56 0.76
N ALA A 173 8.96 -19.12 -0.43
CA ALA A 173 7.78 -18.88 -1.24
C ALA A 173 7.18 -20.25 -1.57
N GLY A 174 5.86 -20.39 -1.47
CA GLY A 174 5.14 -21.56 -1.96
C GLY A 174 5.26 -21.62 -3.48
N ASP A 175 4.55 -20.72 -4.16
CA ASP A 175 4.66 -20.54 -5.61
C ASP A 175 5.34 -19.22 -5.99
N LEU A 176 6.18 -19.27 -7.03
CA LEU A 176 6.91 -18.11 -7.56
C LEU A 176 6.74 -18.00 -9.07
N PHE A 177 6.04 -16.95 -9.52
CA PHE A 177 5.80 -16.65 -10.92
C PHE A 177 6.44 -15.31 -11.29
N ASN A 178 7.46 -15.35 -12.14
CA ASN A 178 8.17 -14.17 -12.63
C ASN A 178 8.11 -14.13 -14.16
N ILE A 179 7.35 -13.17 -14.72
CA ILE A 179 7.03 -13.09 -16.15
C ILE A 179 7.35 -11.68 -16.71
N PRO A 180 8.62 -11.25 -16.76
CA PRO A 180 9.00 -10.05 -17.50
C PRO A 180 9.07 -10.30 -19.02
N GLU A 181 8.68 -9.35 -19.86
CA GLU A 181 8.82 -9.54 -21.33
C GLU A 181 10.26 -9.34 -21.82
N SER A 182 11.06 -8.51 -21.14
CA SER A 182 12.40 -8.14 -21.63
C SER A 182 13.55 -8.65 -20.77
N LEU A 183 13.65 -8.23 -19.50
CA LEU A 183 14.81 -8.54 -18.66
C LEU A 183 14.42 -9.04 -17.27
N LEU A 184 15.05 -10.15 -16.87
CA LEU A 184 14.95 -10.71 -15.53
C LEU A 184 16.31 -10.67 -14.83
N TRP A 185 16.39 -10.00 -13.68
CA TRP A 185 17.44 -10.21 -12.69
C TRP A 185 16.81 -10.72 -11.40
N MET A 186 17.30 -11.85 -10.92
CA MET A 186 16.80 -12.47 -9.70
C MET A 186 17.94 -13.00 -8.84
N SER A 187 17.85 -12.72 -7.55
CA SER A 187 18.65 -13.38 -6.51
C SER A 187 17.70 -14.00 -5.50
N HIS A 188 17.97 -15.25 -5.11
CA HIS A 188 17.16 -15.99 -4.16
C HIS A 188 18.06 -16.63 -3.11
N SER A 189 17.75 -16.44 -1.84
CA SER A 189 18.42 -17.07 -0.71
C SER A 189 17.40 -17.61 0.28
N GLY A 190 17.23 -18.92 0.34
CA GLY A 190 16.23 -19.58 1.16
C GLY A 190 16.19 -21.08 0.85
N MET A 191 15.43 -21.87 1.62
CA MET A 191 15.19 -23.26 1.27
C MET A 191 14.03 -23.30 0.25
N PRO A 192 14.22 -23.85 -0.96
CA PRO A 192 13.10 -24.14 -1.84
C PRO A 192 12.21 -25.18 -1.16
N THR A 193 10.90 -24.96 -1.18
CA THR A 193 9.95 -26.02 -0.89
C THR A 193 9.78 -26.83 -2.17
N ASP A 194 10.54 -27.92 -2.29
CA ASP A 194 10.20 -28.97 -3.25
C ASP A 194 8.82 -29.53 -2.84
N SER A 195 7.89 -29.49 -3.80
CA SER A 195 6.58 -30.17 -3.93
C SER A 195 6.20 -31.23 -2.89
#